data_AF-C6X5Y6-F1
#
_entry.id   AF-C6X5Y6-F1
#
_cell.length_a   1.000
_cell.length_b   1.000
_cell.length_c   1.000
_cell.angle_alpha   90.00
_cell.angle_beta   90.00
_cell.angle_gamma   90.00
#
_symmetry.space_group_name_H-M   'P 1'
#
loop_
_entity.id
_entity.type
_entity.pdbx_description
1 polymer ?
#
loop_
_entity_poly.entity_id
_entity_poly.type
_entity_poly.pdbx_seq_one_letter_code
_entity_poly.pdbx_strand_id
1 'polypeptide(L)'
;MLQMMQKSGHAWKEKAISELFGPLCFQLSRTQSAFNRYKAKNLFLEAEVLKNSNQKIRDLLLEKSYLIPPDLTEHAKNLVEHYDVWLEEFNRLREGENQAQDKNFVFVGPKGFPFPKTAEKKFREKYEELWQAMYQY
;
A
#
# COMPACT_ATOMS: atom_id res chain seq x y z
N MET A 1 0.34 6.84 -36.46
CA MET A 1 0.27 5.75 -35.45
C MET A 1 1.28 5.96 -34.33
N LEU A 2 2.58 6.09 -34.62
CA LEU A 2 3.65 6.31 -33.63
C LEU A 2 3.43 7.51 -32.68
N GLN A 3 3.02 8.66 -33.23
CA GLN A 3 2.77 9.89 -32.45
C GLN A 3 1.54 9.78 -31.52
N MET A 4 0.52 9.01 -31.91
CA MET A 4 -0.64 8.72 -31.03
C MET A 4 -0.27 7.76 -29.92
N MET A 5 0.53 6.72 -30.21
CA MET A 5 1.03 5.76 -29.22
C MET A 5 1.94 6.42 -28.16
N GLN A 6 2.75 7.39 -28.58
CA GLN A 6 3.53 8.22 -27.63
C GLN A 6 2.63 9.08 -26.74
N LYS A 7 1.62 9.74 -27.30
CA LYS A 7 0.66 10.53 -26.50
C LYS A 7 -0.14 9.68 -25.52
N SER A 8 -0.60 8.49 -25.93
CA SER A 8 -1.29 7.55 -25.03
C SER A 8 -0.37 7.02 -23.93
N GLY A 9 0.91 6.77 -24.25
CA GLY A 9 1.90 6.38 -23.25
C GLY A 9 2.18 7.46 -22.21
N HIS A 10 2.34 8.72 -22.63
CA HIS A 10 2.54 9.84 -21.71
C HIS A 10 1.33 10.09 -20.80
N ALA A 11 0.12 10.14 -21.37
CA ALA A 11 -1.12 10.31 -20.61
C ALA A 11 -1.35 9.17 -19.60
N TRP A 12 -1.03 7.92 -19.98
CA TRP A 12 -1.08 6.81 -19.05
C TRP A 12 -0.07 6.98 -17.90
N LYS A 13 1.18 7.37 -18.18
CA LYS A 13 2.20 7.57 -17.14
C LYS A 13 1.80 8.66 -16.15
N GLU A 14 1.31 9.79 -16.64
CA GLU A 14 0.81 10.89 -15.80
C GLU A 14 -0.32 10.42 -14.87
N LYS A 15 -1.28 9.68 -15.42
CA LYS A 15 -2.39 9.09 -14.67
C LYS A 15 -1.92 8.05 -13.65
N ALA A 16 -1.00 7.17 -14.04
CA ALA A 16 -0.43 6.15 -13.16
C ALA A 16 0.30 6.79 -11.97
N ILE A 17 1.14 7.80 -12.22
CA ILE A 17 1.86 8.55 -11.19
C ILE A 17 0.88 9.22 -10.22
N SER A 18 -0.08 9.98 -10.73
CA SER A 18 -0.96 10.83 -9.91
C SER A 18 -2.05 10.06 -9.17
N GLU A 19 -2.63 9.03 -9.78
CA GLU A 19 -3.78 8.30 -9.21
C GLU A 19 -3.42 7.03 -8.45
N LEU A 20 -2.27 6.40 -8.75
CA LEU A 20 -1.86 5.14 -8.14
C LEU A 20 -0.50 5.25 -7.44
N PHE A 21 0.58 5.37 -8.20
CA PHE A 21 1.93 5.13 -7.68
C PHE A 21 2.37 6.18 -6.65
N GLY A 22 2.07 7.46 -6.86
CA GLY A 22 2.39 8.53 -5.92
C GLY A 22 1.65 8.36 -4.57
N PRO A 23 0.31 8.31 -4.56
CA PRO A 23 -0.46 8.07 -3.35
C PRO A 23 -0.07 6.76 -2.65
N LEU A 24 0.14 5.68 -3.39
CA LEU A 24 0.55 4.38 -2.86
C LEU A 24 1.91 4.45 -2.15
N CYS A 25 2.93 5.01 -2.81
CA CYS A 25 4.27 5.15 -2.23
C CYS A 25 4.27 6.05 -1.00
N PHE A 26 3.45 7.11 -0.98
CA PHE A 26 3.29 7.96 0.20
C PHE A 26 2.71 7.18 1.38
N GLN A 27 1.64 6.40 1.16
CA GLN A 27 1.04 5.60 2.23
C GLN A 27 1.98 4.50 2.73
N LEU A 28 2.73 3.82 1.85
CA LEU A 28 3.75 2.85 2.23
C LEU A 28 4.85 3.49 3.10
N SER A 29 5.29 4.70 2.77
CA SER A 29 6.23 5.45 3.63
C SER A 29 5.59 5.83 4.97
N ARG A 30 4.33 6.26 4.97
CA ARG A 30 3.60 6.64 6.20
C ARG A 30 3.46 5.46 7.15
N THR A 31 3.14 4.26 6.67
CA THR A 31 3.03 3.05 7.50
C THR A 31 4.39 2.62 8.04
N GLN A 32 5.45 2.67 7.23
CA GLN A 32 6.81 2.37 7.69
C GLN A 32 7.26 3.35 8.79
N SER A 33 7.02 4.66 8.62
CA SER A 33 7.32 5.65 9.65
C SER A 33 6.48 5.46 10.91
N ALA A 34 5.21 5.07 10.79
CA ALA A 34 4.36 4.75 11.93
C ALA A 34 4.91 3.53 12.69
N PHE A 35 5.24 2.46 11.96
CA PHE A 35 5.84 1.25 12.51
C PHE A 35 7.16 1.53 13.24
N ASN A 36 8.06 2.32 12.65
CA ASN A 36 9.34 2.67 13.27
C ASN A 36 9.21 3.49 14.56
N ARG A 37 8.14 4.30 14.69
CA ARG A 37 7.87 5.08 15.91
C ARG A 37 7.12 4.27 16.97
N TYR A 38 6.65 3.08 16.64
CA TYR A 38 5.99 2.21 17.59
C TYR A 38 7.01 1.66 18.60
N LYS A 39 7.13 2.35 19.75
CA LYS A 39 8.04 1.97 20.85
C LYS A 39 7.35 1.16 21.94
N ALA A 40 6.06 1.40 22.11
CA ALA A 40 5.19 0.76 23.06
C ALA A 40 3.76 0.89 22.53
N LYS A 41 2.83 0.24 23.21
CA LYS A 41 1.40 0.28 22.93
C LYS A 41 0.90 1.71 22.65
N ASN A 42 0.50 1.95 21.41
CA ASN A 42 0.00 3.24 20.94
C ASN A 42 -1.22 3.02 20.06
N LEU A 43 -2.38 2.95 20.70
CA LEU A 43 -3.66 2.65 20.05
C LEU A 43 -4.05 3.70 19.01
N PHE A 44 -3.74 4.97 19.26
CA PHE A 44 -4.01 6.03 18.29
C PHE A 44 -3.16 5.85 17.02
N LEU A 45 -1.87 5.53 17.16
CA LEU A 45 -1.02 5.26 16.00
C LEU A 45 -1.52 4.04 15.21
N GLU A 46 -1.94 2.99 15.91
CA GLU A 46 -2.46 1.78 15.27
C GLU A 46 -3.80 2.02 14.56
N ALA A 47 -4.75 2.68 15.22
CA ALA A 47 -6.09 2.92 14.68
C ALA A 47 -6.13 4.05 13.64
N GLU A 48 -5.47 5.18 13.87
CA GLU A 48 -5.63 6.36 13.01
C GLU A 48 -4.56 6.46 11.92
N VAL A 49 -3.38 5.89 12.15
CA VAL A 49 -2.30 5.93 11.18
C VAL A 49 -2.22 4.63 10.40
N LEU A 50 -2.07 3.49 11.07
CA LEU A 50 -1.88 2.21 10.40
C LEU A 50 -3.15 1.70 9.72
N LYS A 51 -4.28 1.61 10.42
CA LYS A 51 -5.54 1.16 9.79
C LYS A 51 -5.88 2.02 8.58
N ASN A 52 -5.93 3.34 8.74
CA ASN A 52 -6.30 4.25 7.65
C ASN A 52 -5.32 4.16 6.46
N SER A 53 -4.02 4.04 6.70
CA SER A 53 -3.06 3.87 5.61
C SER A 53 -3.15 2.50 4.94
N ASN A 54 -3.25 1.41 5.71
CA ASN A 54 -3.38 0.05 5.18
C ASN A 54 -4.64 -0.08 4.32
N GLN A 55 -5.76 0.45 4.83
CA GLN A 55 -7.03 0.56 4.12
C GLN A 55 -6.85 1.32 2.80
N LYS A 56 -6.24 2.51 2.84
CA LYS A 56 -6.02 3.32 1.64
C LYS A 56 -5.12 2.62 0.61
N ILE A 57 -4.09 1.91 1.05
CA ILE A 57 -3.19 1.16 0.16
C ILE A 57 -3.96 0.05 -0.54
N ARG A 58 -4.72 -0.76 0.20
CA ARG A 58 -5.55 -1.81 -0.36
C ARG A 58 -6.53 -1.25 -1.39
N ASP A 59 -7.26 -0.20 -1.03
CA ASP A 59 -8.28 0.37 -1.90
C ASP A 59 -7.66 0.97 -3.16
N LEU A 60 -6.50 1.63 -3.08
CA LEU A 60 -5.76 2.09 -4.26
C LEU A 60 -5.40 0.92 -5.20
N LEU A 61 -4.90 -0.19 -4.67
CA LEU A 61 -4.53 -1.35 -5.48
C LEU A 61 -5.75 -2.00 -6.17
N LEU A 62 -6.90 -2.01 -5.51
CA LEU A 62 -8.14 -2.57 -6.06
C LEU A 62 -8.82 -1.62 -7.06
N GLU A 63 -9.08 -0.38 -6.64
CA GLU A 63 -9.80 0.63 -7.42
C GLU A 63 -9.02 1.09 -8.65
N LYS A 64 -7.68 1.12 -8.54
CA LYS A 64 -6.77 1.56 -9.62
C LYS A 64 -6.00 0.39 -10.22
N SER A 65 -6.51 -0.83 -10.09
CA SER A 65 -5.92 -2.04 -10.67
C SER A 65 -5.64 -1.93 -12.18
N TYR A 66 -6.46 -1.18 -12.91
CA TYR A 66 -6.27 -0.89 -14.35
C TYR A 66 -5.02 -0.05 -14.67
N LEU A 67 -4.38 0.56 -13.67
CA LEU A 67 -3.11 1.29 -13.81
C LEU A 67 -1.90 0.44 -13.41
N ILE A 68 -2.12 -0.79 -12.91
CA ILE A 68 -1.04 -1.70 -12.49
C ILE A 68 -0.45 -2.38 -13.73
N PRO A 69 0.85 -2.19 -14.01
CA PRO A 69 1.55 -2.92 -15.06
C PRO A 69 1.50 -4.43 -14.84
N PRO A 70 1.41 -5.26 -15.90
CA PRO A 70 1.30 -6.72 -15.77
C PRO A 70 2.38 -7.36 -14.88
N ASP A 71 3.61 -6.87 -14.94
CA ASP A 71 4.76 -7.33 -14.15
C ASP A 71 4.64 -7.05 -12.65
N LEU A 72 3.73 -6.15 -12.24
CA LEU A 72 3.44 -5.86 -10.83
C LEU A 72 2.18 -6.55 -10.29
N THR A 73 1.46 -7.32 -11.09
CA THR A 73 0.17 -7.94 -10.69
C THR A 73 0.33 -8.82 -9.45
N GLU A 74 1.32 -9.70 -9.42
CA GLU A 74 1.50 -10.59 -8.27
C GLU A 74 2.03 -9.85 -7.03
N HIS A 75 2.79 -8.78 -7.24
CA HIS A 75 3.18 -7.88 -6.16
C HIS A 75 1.97 -7.15 -5.55
N ALA A 76 1.01 -6.72 -6.38
CA ALA A 76 -0.23 -6.11 -5.92
C ALA A 76 -1.06 -7.09 -5.11
N LYS A 77 -1.24 -8.32 -5.60
CA LYS A 77 -1.97 -9.38 -4.91
C LYS A 77 -1.38 -9.67 -3.53
N ASN A 78 -0.06 -9.81 -3.42
CA ASN A 78 0.63 -10.05 -2.15
C ASN A 78 0.41 -8.91 -1.14
N LEU A 79 0.39 -7.66 -1.60
CA LEU A 79 0.07 -6.51 -0.75
C LEU A 79 -1.40 -6.53 -0.31
N VAL A 80 -2.33 -6.76 -1.24
CA VAL A 80 -3.77 -6.84 -0.94
C VAL A 80 -4.05 -7.94 0.09
N GLU A 81 -3.53 -9.15 -0.12
CA GLU A 81 -3.73 -10.27 0.79
C GLU A 81 -3.18 -9.98 2.20
N HIS A 82 -1.98 -9.39 2.28
CA HIS A 82 -1.44 -8.95 3.56
C HIS A 82 -2.36 -7.95 4.27
N TYR A 83 -2.84 -6.93 3.55
CA TYR A 83 -3.68 -5.89 4.14
C TYR A 83 -5.08 -6.38 4.49
N ASP A 84 -5.67 -7.29 3.72
CA ASP A 84 -6.95 -7.89 4.05
C ASP A 84 -6.90 -8.63 5.37
N VAL A 85 -5.89 -9.50 5.56
CA VAL A 85 -5.72 -10.23 6.82
C VAL A 85 -5.39 -9.30 7.97
N TRP A 86 -4.57 -8.26 7.74
CA TRP A 86 -4.27 -7.26 8.78
C TRP A 86 -5.53 -6.49 9.20
N LEU A 87 -6.35 -6.04 8.25
CA LEU A 87 -7.57 -5.28 8.53
C LEU A 87 -8.64 -6.15 9.20
N GLU A 88 -8.79 -7.41 8.78
CA GLU A 88 -9.65 -8.38 9.45
C GLU A 88 -9.25 -8.55 10.91
N GLU A 89 -7.96 -8.76 11.18
CA GLU A 89 -7.46 -8.95 12.54
C GLU A 89 -7.59 -7.67 13.38
N PHE A 90 -7.34 -6.50 12.78
CA PHE A 90 -7.56 -5.22 13.44
C PHE A 90 -9.01 -5.07 13.86
N ASN A 91 -9.98 -5.30 12.95
CA ASN A 91 -11.40 -5.18 13.25
C ASN A 91 -11.83 -6.18 14.32
N ARG A 92 -11.35 -7.43 14.24
CA ARG A 92 -11.62 -8.47 15.25
C ARG A 92 -11.16 -8.05 16.66
N LEU A 93 -9.99 -7.42 16.76
CA LEU A 93 -9.37 -7.05 18.03
C LEU A 93 -9.80 -5.67 18.58
N ARG A 94 -10.40 -4.81 17.76
CA ARG A 94 -10.68 -3.40 18.11
C ARG A 94 -12.14 -3.00 17.95
N GLU A 95 -12.87 -3.60 17.03
CA GLU A 95 -14.25 -3.25 16.68
C GLU A 95 -15.27 -4.34 17.08
N GLY A 96 -14.81 -5.52 17.50
CA GLY A 96 -15.66 -6.62 17.99
C GLY A 96 -16.12 -6.50 19.45
N GLU A 97 -17.10 -7.34 19.84
CA GLU A 97 -17.77 -7.31 21.16
C GLU A 97 -16.83 -7.60 22.35
N ASN A 98 -15.67 -8.25 22.13
CA ASN A 98 -14.67 -8.54 23.16
C ASN A 98 -13.56 -7.47 23.20
N GLN A 99 -13.89 -6.26 23.67
CA GLN A 99 -12.94 -5.14 23.81
C GLN A 99 -11.89 -5.31 24.93
N ALA A 100 -11.96 -6.40 25.68
CA ALA A 100 -11.02 -6.78 26.72
C ALA A 100 -10.47 -8.16 26.32
N GLN A 101 -9.20 -8.33 26.00
CA GLN A 101 -8.18 -8.39 27.06
C GLN A 101 -6.75 -8.23 26.53
N ASP A 102 -6.52 -8.24 25.21
CA ASP A 102 -5.18 -8.03 24.68
C ASP A 102 -5.14 -6.96 23.59
N LYS A 103 -4.50 -5.86 23.95
CA LYS A 103 -4.33 -4.65 23.14
C LYS A 103 -2.89 -4.58 22.58
N ASN A 104 -2.26 -5.74 22.43
CA ASN A 104 -1.01 -5.89 21.69
C ASN A 104 -1.23 -5.50 20.22
N PHE A 105 -0.14 -5.05 19.59
CA PHE A 105 -0.13 -4.64 18.20
C PHE A 105 -0.54 -5.78 17.28
N VAL A 106 -1.28 -5.47 16.21
CA VAL A 106 -1.71 -6.44 15.19
C VAL A 106 -0.51 -6.89 14.35
N PHE A 107 -0.11 -8.15 14.54
CA PHE A 107 0.89 -8.82 13.71
C PHE A 107 0.28 -10.02 13.00
N VAL A 108 0.23 -9.95 11.66
CA VAL A 108 -0.28 -11.06 10.82
C VAL A 108 0.83 -11.86 10.15
N GLY A 109 2.09 -11.44 10.28
CA GLY A 109 3.26 -12.20 9.84
C GLY A 109 3.33 -13.62 10.41
N PRO A 110 3.18 -13.80 11.74
CA PRO A 110 3.10 -15.13 12.35
C PRO A 110 1.91 -15.99 11.87
N LYS A 111 0.89 -15.37 11.24
CA LYS A 111 -0.25 -16.07 10.65
C LYS A 111 -0.03 -16.49 9.19
N GLY A 112 1.18 -16.30 8.66
CA GLY A 112 1.52 -16.62 7.26
C GLY A 112 1.44 -15.45 6.29
N PHE A 113 1.10 -14.24 6.77
CA PHE A 113 0.93 -13.05 5.94
C PHE A 113 1.94 -11.96 6.30
N PRO A 114 3.26 -12.22 6.21
CA PRO A 114 4.26 -11.19 6.50
C PRO A 114 4.15 -10.03 5.52
N PHE A 115 4.56 -8.84 5.96
CA PHE A 115 4.58 -7.68 5.08
C PHE A 115 5.49 -7.95 3.86
N PRO A 116 4.97 -7.83 2.61
CA PRO A 116 5.69 -8.27 1.42
C PRO A 116 6.69 -7.19 0.95
N LYS A 117 7.85 -7.12 1.62
CA LYS A 117 8.91 -6.12 1.36
C LYS A 117 9.34 -6.04 -0.11
N THR A 118 9.38 -7.18 -0.81
CA THR A 118 9.73 -7.20 -2.25
C THR A 118 8.67 -6.50 -3.09
N ALA A 119 7.38 -6.66 -2.77
CA ALA A 119 6.30 -5.97 -3.46
C ALA A 119 6.37 -4.46 -3.24
N GLU A 120 6.56 -4.02 -1.99
CA GLU A 120 6.78 -2.59 -1.69
C GLU A 120 7.93 -2.02 -2.52
N LYS A 121 9.09 -2.69 -2.52
CA LYS A 121 10.27 -2.25 -3.28
C LYS A 121 9.94 -2.08 -4.76
N LYS A 122 9.24 -3.05 -5.36
CA LYS A 122 8.89 -3.04 -6.79
C LYS A 122 7.96 -1.90 -7.15
N PHE A 123 6.99 -1.56 -6.30
CA PHE A 123 6.13 -0.39 -6.51
C PHE A 123 6.91 0.93 -6.41
N ARG A 124 7.87 1.04 -5.49
CA ARG A 124 8.74 2.23 -5.37
C ARG A 124 9.66 2.39 -6.58
N GLU A 125 10.32 1.30 -7.00
CA GLU A 125 11.15 1.27 -8.22
C GLU A 125 10.34 1.71 -9.44
N LYS A 126 9.10 1.23 -9.57
CA LYS A 126 8.24 1.60 -10.71
C LYS A 126 7.79 3.06 -10.64
N TYR A 127 7.49 3.58 -9.47
CA TYR A 127 7.18 5.00 -9.30
C TYR A 127 8.34 5.89 -9.76
N GLU A 128 9.57 5.57 -9.33
CA GLU A 128 10.79 6.29 -9.72
C GLU A 128 11.03 6.21 -11.23
N GLU A 129 10.89 5.02 -11.82
CA GLU A 129 11.01 4.81 -13.28
C GLU A 129 10.01 5.70 -14.04
N LEU A 130 8.74 5.70 -13.64
CA LEU A 130 7.70 6.50 -14.27
C LEU A 130 7.98 7.99 -14.12
N TRP A 131 8.40 8.44 -12.93
CA TRP A 131 8.72 9.84 -12.66
C TRP A 131 9.88 10.33 -13.51
N GLN A 132 11.00 9.59 -13.55
CA GLN A 132 12.16 9.91 -14.38
C GLN A 132 11.83 9.93 -15.86
N ALA A 133 10.95 9.04 -16.32
CA ALA A 133 10.50 9.01 -17.70
C ALA A 133 9.56 10.17 -18.07
N MET A 134 9.02 10.91 -17.09
CA MET A 134 8.08 12.02 -17.29
C MET A 134 8.73 13.39 -17.06
N TYR A 135 9.59 13.52 -16.06
CA TYR A 135 10.05 14.80 -15.53
C TYR A 135 11.57 14.88 -15.43
N GLN A 136 12.29 14.48 -16.48
CA GLN A 136 13.76 14.63 -16.51
C GLN A 136 14.17 16.05 -16.10
N TYR A 137 14.97 16.13 -15.04
CA TYR A 137 15.82 17.27 -14.73
C TYR A 137 17.20 17.02 -15.32
#